data_AF-A0A971KDX2-F1
#
_entry.id   AF-A0A971KDX2-F1
#
_cell.length_a   1.000
_cell.length_b   1.000
_cell.length_c   1.000
_cell.angle_alpha   90.00
_cell.angle_beta   90.00
_cell.angle_gamma   90.00
#
_symmetry.space_group_name_H-M   'P 1'
#
loop_
_entity.id
_entity.type
_entity.pdbx_description
1 polymer ?
#
loop_
_entity_poly.entity_id
_entity_poly.type
_entity_poly.pdbx_seq_one_letter_code
_entity_poly.pdbx_strand_id
1 'polypeptide(L)' 'MNGDFYAERNQKGLARVYIPFQIMNGVFSPSEALKKGTLFPELYKPYKENGANLYGGEFNG' A
#
# COMPACT_ATOMS: atom_id res chain seq x y z
N MET A 1 2.50 14.61 -34.28
CA MET A 1 1.63 14.30 -33.12
C MET A 1 2.40 13.29 -32.26
N ASN A 2 2.62 13.63 -30.99
CA ASN A 2 3.58 12.96 -30.08
C ASN A 2 3.04 11.61 -29.59
N GLY A 3 3.28 10.54 -30.34
CA GLY A 3 2.91 9.16 -29.96
C GLY A 3 3.80 8.57 -28.87
N ASP A 4 5.01 9.11 -28.69
CA ASP A 4 6.04 8.50 -27.84
C ASP A 4 5.82 8.81 -26.34
N PHE A 5 5.02 9.84 -26.02
CA PHE A 5 4.76 10.27 -24.65
C PHE A 5 3.87 9.30 -23.86
N TYR A 6 3.08 8.46 -24.55
CA TYR A 6 2.21 7.47 -23.92
C TYR A 6 2.89 6.11 -23.71
N ALA A 7 3.94 5.80 -24.47
CA ALA A 7 4.67 4.53 -24.34
C ALA A 7 5.52 4.47 -23.05
N GLU A 8 6.07 5.61 -22.63
CA GLU A 8 6.98 5.69 -21.46
C GLU A 8 6.23 5.62 -20.11
N ARG A 9 4.96 6.03 -20.06
CA ARG A 9 4.13 5.98 -18.84
C ARG A 9 3.69 4.57 -18.44
N ASN A 10 3.69 3.61 -19.36
CA ASN A 10 3.26 2.23 -19.07
C ASN A 10 4.33 1.40 -18.33
N GLN A 11 5.58 1.86 -18.23
CA GLN A 11 6.64 1.14 -17.50
C GLN A 11 6.68 1.43 -16.00
N LYS A 12 6.11 2.57 -15.55
CA LYS A 12 6.02 2.91 -14.13
C LYS A 12 4.56 2.78 -13.70
N GLY A 13 4.25 1.68 -13.00
CA GLY A 13 2.92 1.44 -12.47
C GLY A 13 2.38 2.68 -11.73
N LEU A 14 1.08 2.96 -11.92
CA LEU A 14 0.42 4.08 -11.24
C LEU A 14 0.61 3.96 -9.73
N ALA A 15 0.67 5.11 -9.05
CA ALA A 15 0.66 5.13 -7.59
C ALA A 15 -0.62 4.42 -7.10
N ARG A 16 -0.43 3.32 -6.35
CA ARG A 16 -1.53 2.58 -5.74
C ARG A 16 -1.60 2.93 -4.26
N VAL A 17 -2.81 3.20 -3.78
CA VAL A 17 -3.10 3.32 -2.37
C VAL A 17 -4.06 2.20 -1.98
N TYR A 18 -3.70 1.44 -0.95
CA TYR A 18 -4.58 0.45 -0.35
C TYR A 18 -5.02 0.97 1.02
N ILE A 19 -6.32 1.17 1.19
CA ILE A 19 -6.93 1.68 2.43
C ILE A 19 -7.95 0.63 2.92
N PRO A 20 -7.59 -0.19 3.92
CA PRO A 20 -8.51 -1.13 4.55
C PRO A 20 -9.74 -0.46 5.18
N PHE A 21 -10.85 -1.19 5.23
CA PHE A 21 -12.03 -0.77 5.99
C PHE A 21 -11.71 -0.69 7.48
N GLN A 22 -12.14 0.41 8.10
CA GLN A 22 -11.90 0.70 9.50
C GLN A 22 -13.06 0.16 10.35
N ILE A 23 -12.79 -0.83 11.19
CA ILE A 23 -13.81 -1.50 12.01
C ILE A 23 -13.61 -1.15 13.47
N MET A 24 -14.64 -0.61 14.13
CA MET A 24 -14.59 -0.18 15.53
C MET A 24 -14.52 -1.32 16.57
N ASN A 25 -14.34 -2.57 16.13
CA ASN A 25 -14.48 -3.78 16.96
C ASN A 25 -13.15 -4.26 17.58
N GLY A 26 -12.24 -3.33 17.90
CA GLY A 26 -10.93 -3.65 18.44
C GLY A 26 -9.88 -2.64 18.01
N VAL A 27 -9.86 -1.50 18.69
CA VAL A 27 -8.91 -0.41 18.43
C VAL A 27 -7.72 -0.46 19.40
N PHE A 28 -6.61 0.15 19.01
CA PHE A 28 -5.51 0.37 19.94
C PHE A 28 -5.93 1.28 21.10
N SER A 29 -5.28 1.10 22.26
CA SER A 29 -5.40 2.08 23.33
C SER A 29 -4.86 3.45 22.88
N PRO A 30 -5.31 4.58 23.47
CA PRO A 30 -4.85 5.90 23.04
C PRO A 30 -3.32 6.07 23.04
N SER A 31 -2.63 5.52 24.04
CA SER A 31 -1.16 5.58 24.12
C SER A 31 -0.49 4.81 22.97
N GLU A 32 -1.01 3.65 22.61
CA GLU A 32 -0.49 2.85 21.50
C GLU A 32 -0.83 3.45 20.14
N ALA A 33 -2.04 4.00 19.99
CA ALA A 33 -2.48 4.66 18.77
C ALA A 33 -1.57 5.85 18.43
N LEU A 34 -1.20 6.66 19.43
CA LEU A 34 -0.24 7.76 19.26
C LEU A 34 1.13 7.28 18.79
N LYS A 35 1.63 6.18 19.36
CA LYS A 35 2.92 5.59 18.96
C LYS A 35 2.88 5.02 17.54
N LYS A 36 1.74 4.46 17.13
CA LYS A 36 1.56 3.79 15.83
C LYS A 36 1.11 4.73 14.71
N GLY A 37 0.61 5.93 15.05
CA GLY A 37 0.07 6.91 14.09
C GLY A 37 -1.30 6.54 13.54
N THR A 38 -1.98 5.55 14.13
CA THR A 38 -3.31 5.10 13.74
C THR A 38 -4.02 4.48 14.94
N LEU A 39 -5.34 4.69 15.05
CA LEU A 39 -6.21 4.02 16.01
C LEU A 39 -6.50 2.57 15.61
N PHE A 40 -6.51 2.31 14.30
CA PHE A 40 -6.98 1.09 13.68
C PHE A 40 -5.82 0.14 13.38
N PRO A 41 -5.80 -1.07 13.96
CA PRO A 41 -4.77 -2.08 13.71
C PRO A 41 -4.54 -2.41 12.23
N GLU A 42 -5.61 -2.47 11.44
CA GLU A 42 -5.62 -2.76 10.01
C GLU A 42 -4.86 -1.71 9.18
N LEU A 43 -4.73 -0.48 9.66
CA LEU A 43 -3.96 0.58 9.00
C LEU A 43 -2.50 0.62 9.44
N TYR A 44 -2.13 -0.14 10.47
CA TYR A 44 -0.75 -0.17 10.94
C TYR A 44 0.10 -1.09 10.05
N LYS A 45 0.85 -0.50 9.11
CA LYS A 45 1.67 -1.22 8.12
C LYS A 45 0.83 -2.25 7.32
N PRO A 46 -0.15 -1.78 6.51
CA PRO A 46 -1.10 -2.65 5.83
C PRO A 46 -0.46 -3.51 4.73
N TYR A 47 0.71 -3.09 4.23
CA TYR A 47 1.49 -3.85 3.27
C TYR A 47 2.31 -4.91 4.00
N LYS A 48 1.97 -6.18 3.78
CA LYS A 48 2.82 -7.29 4.19
C LYS A 48 3.91 -7.45 3.14
N GLU A 49 5.16 -7.35 3.57
CA GLU A 49 6.28 -7.86 2.77
C GLU A 49 6.13 -9.38 2.76
N ASN A 50 5.54 -9.94 1.71
CA ASN A 50 5.65 -11.37 1.48
C ASN A 50 7.14 -11.65 1.29
N GLY A 51 7.77 -12.21 2.33
CA GLY A 51 9.14 -12.67 2.30
C GLY A 51 9.30 -13.86 1.37
N ALA A 52 9.28 -13.59 0.07
CA ALA A 52 9.84 -14.37 -1.02
C ALA A 52 9.46 -13.67 -2.34
N ASN A 53 10.21 -12.65 -2.73
CA ASN A 53 10.61 -12.47 -4.13
C ASN A 53 11.78 -11.47 -4.18
N LEU A 54 12.95 -12.04 -4.47
CA LEU A 54 14.24 -11.36 -4.65
C LEU A 54 14.32 -10.50 -5.91
N TYR A 55 13.22 -10.25 -6.62
CA TYR A 55 13.21 -9.41 -7.81
C TYR A 55 11.94 -8.57 -7.83
N GLY A 56 12.11 -7.27 -8.01
CA GLY A 56 11.00 -6.33 -8.12
C GLY A 56 10.03 -6.72 -9.24
N GLY A 57 8.75 -6.38 -9.01
CA GLY A 57 7.74 -6.22 -10.06
C GLY A 57 7.53 -7.42 -10.98
N GLU A 58 6.89 -8.49 -10.48
CA GLU A 58 6.26 -9.46 -11.38
C GLU A 58 4.97 -8.85 -11.96
N PHE A 59 5.04 -8.48 -13.23
CA PHE A 59 3.92 -8.19 -14.12
C PHE A 59 3.15 -9.48 -14.41
N ASN A 60 1.83 -9.48 -14.21
CA ASN A 60 0.92 -10.44 -14.82
C ASN A 60 -0.40 -9.73 -15.14
N GLY A 61 -0.75 -9.67 -16.43
CA GLY A 61 -2.05 -9.22 -16.94
C GLY A 61 -1.99 -7.93 -17.72
#